data_AF-C7QEL4-F1
#
_entry.id   AF-C7QEL4-F1
#
_cell.length_a   1.000
_cell.length_b   1.000
_cell.length_c   1.000
_cell.angle_alpha   90.00
_cell.angle_beta   90.00
_cell.angle_gamma   90.00
#
_symmetry.space_group_name_H-M   'P 1'
#
loop_
_entity.id
_entity.type
_entity.pdbx_description
1 polymer ?
#
loop_
_entity_poly.entity_id
_entity_poly.type
_entity_poly.pdbx_seq_one_letter_code
_entity_poly.pdbx_strand_id
1 'polypeptide(L)'
;MTTHEATGGHLGLRERKKQQTRERIRREAYRLFAEQGYEATTVDQIAEAAEVSPSTFFRYFPSKEDVVLQDEYDPALADALRARPANEPIVEAVLNALKGPLGQMLQKDRDELLLRTRISFTDPAIRARSVADQERSEQVIAEIIAERAERQATDLEVRCAAAAIIAVFTTVVRYWVEGGGEEELAELYERHLPLLTTGFAF
;
A
#
# COMPACT_ATOMS: atom_id res chain seq x y z
N MET A 1 1.21 -15.17 -41.47
CA MET A 1 1.59 -13.74 -41.53
C MET A 1 0.29 -12.97 -41.61
N THR A 2 -0.14 -12.22 -40.61
CA THR A 2 0.58 -11.08 -40.00
C THR A 2 0.32 -10.97 -38.50
N THR A 3 1.40 -10.69 -37.80
CA THR A 3 1.57 -10.42 -36.37
C THR A 3 0.78 -9.18 -35.95
N HIS A 4 -0.05 -9.29 -34.92
CA HIS A 4 -0.63 -8.14 -34.23
C HIS A 4 0.32 -7.81 -33.06
N GLU A 5 1.18 -6.82 -33.28
CA GLU A 5 2.12 -6.31 -32.27
C GLU A 5 1.37 -5.61 -31.14
N ALA A 6 1.76 -5.97 -29.90
CA ALA A 6 1.27 -5.39 -28.67
C ALA A 6 1.76 -3.94 -28.50
N THR A 7 0.83 -3.00 -28.39
CA THR A 7 1.13 -1.60 -28.06
C THR A 7 1.28 -1.45 -26.54
N GLY A 8 2.46 -1.81 -26.02
CA GLY A 8 2.87 -1.46 -24.65
C GLY A 8 3.15 0.04 -24.56
N GLY A 9 2.18 0.82 -24.10
CA GLY A 9 2.25 2.27 -23.98
C GLY A 9 3.42 2.75 -23.12
N HIS A 10 4.48 3.24 -23.76
CA HIS A 10 5.53 3.99 -23.09
C HIS A 10 4.94 5.30 -22.54
N LEU A 11 4.86 5.43 -21.21
CA LEU A 11 4.58 6.71 -20.54
C LEU A 11 5.37 7.83 -21.21
N GLY A 12 4.68 8.90 -21.64
CA GLY A 12 5.32 10.04 -22.29
C GLY A 12 6.37 10.68 -21.38
N LEU A 13 7.40 11.31 -21.96
CA LEU A 13 8.53 11.91 -21.23
C LEU A 13 8.08 12.84 -20.07
N ARG A 14 6.94 13.53 -20.24
CA ARG A 14 6.33 14.39 -19.22
C ARG A 14 5.82 13.59 -18.01
N GLU A 15 5.11 12.49 -18.24
CA GLU A 15 4.62 11.60 -17.16
C GLU A 15 5.79 10.95 -16.42
N ARG A 16 6.82 10.49 -17.13
CA ARG A 16 8.04 9.96 -16.49
C ARG A 16 8.73 10.98 -15.59
N LYS A 17 8.92 12.22 -16.08
CA LYS A 17 9.50 13.31 -15.27
C LYS A 17 8.63 13.67 -14.06
N LYS A 18 7.30 13.64 -14.23
CA LYS A 18 6.34 13.87 -13.16
C LYS A 18 6.48 12.82 -12.06
N GLN A 19 6.51 11.54 -12.42
CA GLN A 19 6.71 10.45 -11.45
C GLN A 19 8.07 10.55 -10.77
N GLN A 20 9.16 10.75 -11.52
CA GLN A 20 10.51 10.89 -10.94
C GLN A 20 10.60 12.03 -9.92
N THR A 21 9.93 13.15 -10.19
CA THR A 21 9.88 14.29 -9.24
C THR A 21 9.11 13.91 -7.99
N ARG A 22 7.95 13.24 -8.14
CA ARG A 22 7.13 12.74 -7.02
C ARG A 22 7.94 11.80 -6.13
N GLU A 23 8.63 10.82 -6.72
CA GLU A 23 9.50 9.87 -6.01
C GLU A 23 10.63 10.55 -5.25
N ARG A 24 11.26 11.56 -5.86
CA ARG A 24 12.34 12.31 -5.21
C ARG A 24 11.83 13.05 -3.97
N ILE A 25 10.69 13.75 -4.09
CA ILE A 25 10.08 14.45 -2.96
C ILE A 25 9.78 13.47 -1.82
N ARG A 26 9.17 12.33 -2.14
CA ARG A 26 8.81 11.30 -1.16
C ARG A 26 10.04 10.73 -0.45
N ARG A 27 11.07 10.35 -1.20
CA ARG A 27 12.31 9.80 -0.63
C ARG A 27 12.97 10.78 0.33
N GLU A 28 13.08 12.05 -0.05
CA GLU A 28 13.69 13.06 0.84
C GLU A 28 12.82 13.37 2.06
N ALA A 29 11.50 13.33 1.92
CA ALA A 29 10.59 13.44 3.06
C ALA A 29 10.80 12.31 4.06
N TYR A 30 10.81 11.05 3.61
CA TYR A 30 11.04 9.91 4.51
C TYR A 30 12.42 9.91 5.14
N ARG A 31 13.46 10.33 4.41
CA ARG A 31 14.80 10.54 4.97
C ARG A 31 14.77 11.54 6.13
N LEU A 32 14.14 12.70 5.93
CA LEU A 32 14.02 13.73 6.97
C LEU A 32 13.13 13.28 8.14
N PHE A 33 12.02 12.58 7.87
CA PHE A 33 11.17 12.01 8.91
C PHE A 33 11.94 11.01 9.79
N ALA A 34 12.83 10.21 9.19
CA ALA A 34 13.69 9.29 9.92
C ALA A 34 14.78 10.01 10.75
N GLU A 35 15.39 11.08 10.21
CA GLU A 35 16.50 11.79 10.84
C GLU A 35 16.09 12.70 12.01
N GLN A 36 14.99 13.45 11.86
CA GLN A 36 14.58 14.49 12.81
C GLN A 36 13.14 14.35 13.30
N GLY A 37 12.38 13.37 12.78
CA GLY A 37 10.97 13.13 13.14
C GLY A 37 9.98 13.85 12.23
N TYR A 38 8.78 13.27 12.11
CA TYR A 38 7.70 13.79 11.26
C TYR A 38 7.26 15.20 11.66
N GLU A 39 7.01 15.46 12.95
CA GLU A 39 6.54 16.76 13.45
C GLU A 39 7.55 17.88 13.21
N ALA A 40 8.83 17.62 13.44
CA ALA A 40 9.90 18.59 13.28
C ALA A 40 10.23 18.90 11.81
N THR A 41 9.75 18.08 10.86
CA THR A 41 10.01 18.23 9.44
C THR A 41 8.98 19.14 8.77
N THR A 42 9.46 20.18 8.08
CA THR A 42 8.62 21.13 7.35
C THR A 42 8.58 20.86 5.84
N VAL A 43 7.53 21.32 5.16
CA VAL A 43 7.44 21.24 3.69
C VAL A 43 8.61 21.97 3.01
N ASP A 44 9.07 23.08 3.58
CA ASP A 44 10.19 23.83 3.02
C ASP A 44 11.50 23.04 3.05
N GLN A 45 11.79 22.34 4.17
CA GLN A 45 12.95 21.45 4.28
C GLN A 45 12.88 20.30 3.27
N ILE A 46 11.70 19.71 3.10
CA ILE A 46 11.49 18.63 2.12
C ILE A 46 11.69 19.16 0.69
N ALA A 47 11.13 20.32 0.37
CA ALA A 47 11.23 20.93 -0.94
C ALA A 47 12.68 21.28 -1.28
N GLU A 48 13.42 21.86 -0.33
CA GLU A 48 14.85 22.14 -0.45
C GLU A 48 15.66 20.88 -0.69
N ALA A 49 15.48 19.85 0.15
CA ALA A 49 16.18 18.57 0.01
C ALA A 49 15.87 17.87 -1.32
N ALA A 50 14.63 17.99 -1.80
CA ALA A 50 14.19 17.42 -3.08
C ALA A 50 14.50 18.31 -4.29
N GLU A 51 15.22 19.42 -4.11
CA GLU A 51 15.57 20.39 -5.15
C GLU A 51 14.34 20.86 -5.96
N VAL A 52 13.28 21.25 -5.25
CA VAL A 52 12.05 21.81 -5.82
C VAL A 52 11.58 23.02 -5.02
N SER A 53 10.69 23.83 -5.59
CA SER A 53 10.01 24.88 -4.81
C SER A 53 8.91 24.29 -3.92
N PRO A 54 8.53 24.96 -2.81
CA PRO A 54 7.34 24.58 -2.03
C PRO A 54 6.07 24.53 -2.88
N SER A 55 5.92 25.45 -3.84
CA SER A 55 4.80 25.42 -4.80
C SER A 55 4.82 24.18 -5.71
N THR A 56 6.02 23.66 -6.02
CA THR A 56 6.17 22.41 -6.76
C THR A 56 5.82 21.23 -5.87
N PHE A 57 6.23 21.22 -4.59
CA PHE A 57 5.81 20.22 -3.61
C PHE A 57 4.27 20.12 -3.56
N PHE A 58 3.59 21.24 -3.33
CA PHE A 58 2.12 21.27 -3.20
C PHE A 58 1.37 20.84 -4.46
N ARG A 59 2.01 20.91 -5.64
CA ARG A 59 1.45 20.36 -6.88
C ARG A 59 1.42 18.84 -6.90
N TYR A 60 2.30 18.18 -6.15
CA TYR A 60 2.35 16.71 -6.04
C TYR A 60 1.65 16.20 -4.79
N PHE A 61 1.78 16.92 -3.68
CA PHE A 61 1.27 16.55 -2.35
C PHE A 61 0.55 17.76 -1.75
N PRO A 62 -0.80 17.78 -1.74
CA PRO A 62 -1.56 18.92 -1.21
C PRO A 62 -1.21 19.28 0.22
N SER A 63 -0.77 18.32 1.03
CA SER A 63 -0.26 18.53 2.39
C SER A 63 0.95 17.63 2.72
N LYS A 64 1.58 17.83 3.89
CA LYS A 64 2.66 16.95 4.39
C LYS A 64 2.14 15.54 4.67
N GLU A 65 0.93 15.45 5.19
CA GLU A 65 0.22 14.19 5.49
C GLU A 65 0.01 13.36 4.22
N ASP A 66 -0.21 14.00 3.07
CA ASP A 66 -0.38 13.29 1.79
C ASP A 66 0.88 12.54 1.35
N VAL A 67 2.06 12.92 1.84
CA VAL A 67 3.30 12.16 1.61
C VAL A 67 3.26 10.81 2.33
N VAL A 68 2.67 10.78 3.52
CA VAL A 68 2.53 9.58 4.36
C VAL A 68 1.33 8.74 3.92
N LEU A 69 0.21 9.38 3.58
CA LEU A 69 -1.05 8.68 3.29
C LEU A 69 -1.09 8.06 1.90
N GLN A 70 -0.29 8.54 0.94
CA GLN A 70 -0.26 7.95 -0.38
C GLN A 70 0.12 6.46 -0.30
N ASP A 71 -0.79 5.61 -0.75
CA ASP A 71 -0.61 4.16 -0.75
C ASP A 71 -0.15 3.65 -2.11
N GLU A 72 1.04 3.05 -2.16
CA GLU A 72 1.55 2.34 -3.35
C GLU A 72 1.41 0.83 -3.23
N TYR A 73 1.14 0.33 -2.01
CA TYR A 73 1.01 -1.09 -1.71
C TYR A 73 -0.37 -1.60 -2.12
N ASP A 74 -1.42 -0.79 -1.99
CA ASP A 74 -2.77 -1.14 -2.42
C ASP A 74 -2.85 -1.40 -3.94
N PRO A 75 -2.37 -0.51 -4.83
CA PRO A 75 -2.27 -0.82 -6.26
C PRO A 75 -1.39 -2.04 -6.54
N ALA A 76 -0.24 -2.18 -5.86
CA ALA A 76 0.66 -3.32 -6.06
C ALA A 76 0.01 -4.65 -5.65
N LEU A 77 -0.75 -4.67 -4.56
CA LEU A 77 -1.54 -5.81 -4.12
C LEU A 77 -2.65 -6.12 -5.12
N ALA A 78 -3.38 -5.10 -5.58
CA ALA A 78 -4.43 -5.27 -6.57
C ALA A 78 -3.89 -5.90 -7.86
N ASP A 79 -2.76 -5.40 -8.36
CA ASP A 79 -2.10 -5.93 -9.55
C ASP A 79 -1.57 -7.36 -9.31
N ALA A 80 -0.97 -7.61 -8.15
CA ALA A 80 -0.49 -8.95 -7.79
C ALA A 80 -1.64 -9.97 -7.70
N LEU A 81 -2.80 -9.57 -7.17
CA LEU A 81 -4.01 -10.41 -7.09
C LEU A 81 -4.64 -10.65 -8.46
N ARG A 82 -4.71 -9.63 -9.33
CA ARG A 82 -5.19 -9.80 -10.71
C ARG A 82 -4.29 -10.71 -11.54
N ALA A 83 -2.99 -10.76 -11.23
CA ALA A 83 -2.06 -11.68 -11.88
C ALA A 83 -2.20 -13.14 -11.39
N ARG A 84 -2.95 -13.41 -10.32
CA ARG A 84 -3.20 -14.77 -9.81
C ARG A 84 -4.26 -15.51 -10.63
N PRO A 85 -4.16 -16.84 -10.81
CA PRO A 85 -5.20 -17.64 -11.45
C PRO A 85 -6.58 -17.38 -10.85
N ALA A 86 -7.62 -17.16 -11.66
CA ALA A 86 -8.95 -16.76 -11.18
C ALA A 86 -9.62 -17.82 -10.27
N ASN A 87 -9.31 -19.10 -10.48
CA ASN A 87 -9.86 -20.23 -9.72
C ASN A 87 -9.14 -20.52 -8.39
N GLU A 88 -8.11 -19.75 -8.05
CA GLU A 88 -7.41 -19.86 -6.76
C GLU A 88 -8.28 -19.24 -5.65
N PRO A 89 -8.50 -19.94 -4.51
CA PRO A 89 -9.19 -19.37 -3.36
C PRO A 89 -8.58 -18.04 -2.93
N ILE A 90 -9.39 -17.05 -2.57
CA ILE A 90 -8.90 -15.67 -2.35
C ILE A 90 -7.76 -15.58 -1.32
N VAL A 91 -7.85 -16.33 -0.22
CA VAL A 91 -6.80 -16.32 0.82
C VAL A 91 -5.49 -16.92 0.27
N GLU A 92 -5.56 -17.98 -0.52
CA GLU A 92 -4.39 -18.56 -1.20
C GLU A 92 -3.81 -17.60 -2.25
N ALA A 93 -4.67 -16.90 -2.99
CA ALA A 93 -4.26 -15.90 -3.96
C ALA A 93 -3.51 -14.74 -3.29
N VAL A 94 -3.99 -14.26 -2.14
CA VAL A 94 -3.31 -13.25 -1.33
C VAL A 94 -1.96 -13.75 -0.84
N LEU A 95 -1.91 -14.95 -0.25
CA LEU A 95 -0.66 -15.56 0.23
C LEU A 95 0.37 -15.72 -0.89
N ASN A 96 -0.06 -16.16 -2.06
CA ASN A 96 0.84 -16.35 -3.19
C ASN A 96 1.20 -15.03 -3.90
N ALA A 97 0.37 -13.99 -3.80
CA ALA A 97 0.74 -12.63 -4.21
C ALA A 97 1.89 -12.08 -3.35
N LEU A 98 1.85 -12.33 -2.03
CA LEU A 98 2.90 -11.93 -1.09
C LEU A 98 4.25 -12.64 -1.33
N LYS A 99 4.27 -13.80 -1.99
CA LYS A 99 5.52 -14.49 -2.38
C LYS A 99 6.19 -13.91 -3.64
N GLY A 100 5.49 -13.02 -4.34
CA GLY A 100 5.91 -12.45 -5.62
C GLY A 100 6.55 -11.06 -5.50
N PRO A 101 6.43 -10.23 -6.56
CA PRO A 101 6.95 -8.86 -6.57
C PRO A 101 6.44 -7.99 -5.42
N LEU A 102 5.21 -8.22 -4.95
CA LEU A 102 4.66 -7.50 -3.80
C LEU A 102 5.47 -7.75 -2.52
N GLY A 103 5.79 -9.01 -2.20
CA GLY A 103 6.61 -9.32 -1.03
C GLY A 103 8.01 -8.73 -1.13
N GLN A 104 8.61 -8.77 -2.32
CA GLN A 104 9.91 -8.15 -2.56
C GLN A 104 9.88 -6.63 -2.35
N MET A 105 8.80 -5.96 -2.80
CA MET A 105 8.58 -4.54 -2.54
C MET A 105 8.43 -4.26 -1.04
N LEU A 106 7.59 -5.04 -0.34
CA LEU A 106 7.41 -4.90 1.12
C LEU A 106 8.72 -5.08 1.90
N GLN A 107 9.56 -6.03 1.50
CA GLN A 107 10.89 -6.22 2.12
C GLN A 107 11.86 -5.09 1.79
N LYS A 108 11.90 -4.65 0.53
CA LYS A 108 12.78 -3.56 0.09
C LYS A 108 12.42 -2.24 0.77
N ASP A 109 11.13 -1.96 0.90
CA ASP A 109 10.60 -0.71 1.43
C ASP A 109 10.26 -0.83 2.93
N ARG A 110 10.79 -1.85 3.61
CA ARG A 110 10.52 -2.20 5.02
C ARG A 110 10.59 -0.99 5.96
N ASP A 111 11.69 -0.25 5.91
CA ASP A 111 11.93 0.86 6.84
C ASP A 111 10.99 2.04 6.56
N GLU A 112 10.66 2.28 5.29
CA GLU A 112 9.65 3.26 4.88
C GLU A 112 8.27 2.85 5.40
N LEU A 113 7.89 1.57 5.25
CA LEU A 113 6.63 1.03 5.72
C LEU A 113 6.50 1.10 7.25
N LEU A 114 7.56 0.80 8.00
CA LEU A 114 7.60 0.95 9.45
C LEU A 114 7.36 2.42 9.86
N LEU A 115 8.10 3.34 9.23
CA LEU A 115 8.02 4.76 9.54
C LEU A 115 6.64 5.33 9.20
N ARG A 116 6.13 5.06 8.00
CA ARG A 116 4.80 5.47 7.51
C ARG A 116 3.72 5.00 8.48
N THR A 117 3.70 3.71 8.77
CA THR A 117 2.71 3.09 9.64
C THR A 117 2.77 3.66 11.06
N ARG A 118 3.97 3.86 11.62
CA ARG A 118 4.15 4.48 12.93
C ARG A 118 3.55 5.89 12.97
N ILE A 119 3.85 6.72 11.98
CA ILE A 119 3.30 8.08 11.86
C ILE A 119 1.77 8.03 11.79
N SER A 120 1.21 7.14 10.97
CA SER A 120 -0.24 6.98 10.81
C SER A 120 -0.98 6.58 12.09
N PHE A 121 -0.32 5.91 13.04
CA PHE A 121 -0.93 5.54 14.32
C PHE A 121 -0.75 6.61 15.40
N THR A 122 0.33 7.38 15.37
CA THR A 122 0.64 8.38 16.40
C THR A 122 0.00 9.74 16.13
N ASP A 123 -0.10 10.15 14.86
CA ASP A 123 -0.69 11.44 14.48
C ASP A 123 -2.23 11.33 14.36
N PRO A 124 -3.02 12.10 15.14
CA PRO A 124 -4.48 12.01 15.10
C PRO A 124 -5.11 12.39 13.75
N ALA A 125 -4.54 13.35 13.03
CA ALA A 125 -5.07 13.82 11.75
C ALA A 125 -4.83 12.79 10.64
N ILE A 126 -3.63 12.18 10.64
CA ILE A 126 -3.31 11.09 9.71
C ILE A 126 -4.12 9.84 10.03
N ARG A 127 -4.30 9.53 11.33
CA ARG A 127 -5.13 8.38 11.75
C ARG A 127 -6.56 8.50 11.27
N ALA A 128 -7.17 9.67 11.38
CA ALA A 128 -8.55 9.91 10.90
C ALA A 128 -8.68 9.68 9.39
N ARG A 129 -7.70 10.15 8.61
CA ARG A 129 -7.68 9.96 7.15
C ARG A 129 -7.40 8.50 6.75
N SER A 130 -6.54 7.82 7.51
CA SER A 130 -6.19 6.40 7.28
C SER A 130 -7.40 5.47 7.37
N VAL A 131 -8.44 5.82 8.15
CA VAL A 131 -9.69 5.06 8.20
C VAL A 131 -10.48 5.18 6.88
N ALA A 132 -10.58 6.39 6.33
CA ALA A 132 -11.23 6.60 5.04
C ALA A 132 -10.45 5.94 3.88
N ASP A 133 -9.12 5.87 3.98
CA ASP A 133 -8.31 5.15 3.01
C ASP A 133 -8.51 3.63 3.11
N GLN A 134 -8.64 3.06 4.32
CA GLN A 134 -9.00 1.65 4.51
C GLN A 134 -10.34 1.28 3.84
N GLU A 135 -11.36 2.13 3.94
CA GLU A 135 -12.64 1.90 3.25
C GLU A 135 -12.46 1.84 1.72
N ARG A 136 -11.55 2.65 1.16
CA ARG A 136 -11.21 2.61 -0.26
C ARG A 136 -10.47 1.33 -0.62
N SER A 137 -9.50 0.90 0.20
CA SER A 137 -8.78 -0.37 0.01
C SER A 137 -9.74 -1.56 0.05
N GLU A 138 -10.67 -1.57 1.00
CA GLU A 138 -11.72 -2.59 1.10
C GLU A 138 -12.54 -2.67 -0.18
N GLN A 139 -12.98 -1.53 -0.73
CA GLN A 139 -13.74 -1.49 -1.97
C GLN A 139 -12.94 -2.06 -3.15
N VAL A 140 -11.65 -1.75 -3.26
CA VAL A 140 -10.77 -2.30 -4.31
C VAL A 140 -10.62 -3.83 -4.17
N ILE A 141 -10.44 -4.33 -2.95
CA ILE A 141 -10.35 -5.78 -2.70
C ILE A 141 -11.69 -6.46 -2.99
N ALA A 142 -12.82 -5.84 -2.62
CA ALA A 142 -14.15 -6.36 -2.93
C ALA A 142 -14.39 -6.47 -4.44
N GLU A 143 -13.96 -5.49 -5.23
CA GLU A 143 -14.03 -5.53 -6.70
C GLU A 143 -13.22 -6.71 -7.26
N ILE A 144 -11.99 -6.92 -6.78
CA ILE A 144 -11.15 -8.04 -7.22
C ILE A 144 -11.78 -9.39 -6.85
N ILE A 145 -12.31 -9.51 -5.63
CA ILE A 145 -12.98 -10.75 -5.20
C ILE A 145 -14.21 -11.02 -6.05
N ALA A 146 -15.02 -9.99 -6.33
CA ALA A 146 -16.22 -10.08 -7.15
C ALA A 146 -15.89 -10.55 -8.57
N GLU A 147 -14.87 -9.95 -9.20
CA GLU A 147 -14.39 -10.35 -10.53
C GLU A 147 -13.98 -11.83 -10.58
N ARG A 148 -13.22 -12.30 -9.57
CA ARG A 148 -12.74 -13.68 -9.49
C ARG A 148 -13.85 -14.69 -9.23
N ALA A 149 -14.86 -14.31 -8.45
CA ALA A 149 -15.95 -15.19 -8.05
C ALA A 149 -17.16 -15.13 -9.00
N GLU A 150 -17.12 -14.29 -10.05
CA GLU A 150 -18.28 -13.99 -10.91
C GLU A 150 -19.50 -13.48 -10.10
N ARG A 151 -19.23 -12.62 -9.11
CA ARG A 151 -20.23 -12.03 -8.19
C ARG A 151 -20.28 -10.51 -8.31
N GLN A 152 -21.16 -9.86 -7.56
CA GLN A 152 -21.19 -8.41 -7.45
C GLN A 152 -20.39 -7.94 -6.22
N ALA A 153 -19.63 -6.86 -6.33
CA ALA A 153 -18.89 -6.27 -5.20
C ALA A 153 -19.83 -5.77 -4.07
N THR A 154 -21.12 -5.63 -4.36
CA THR A 154 -22.17 -5.29 -3.40
C THR A 154 -22.67 -6.48 -2.58
N ASP A 155 -22.36 -7.71 -2.98
CA ASP A 155 -22.76 -8.91 -2.27
C ASP A 155 -22.19 -8.91 -0.85
N LEU A 156 -23.01 -9.29 0.14
CA LEU A 156 -22.61 -9.24 1.54
C LEU A 156 -21.40 -10.14 1.81
N GLU A 157 -21.35 -11.34 1.22
CA GLU A 157 -20.24 -12.27 1.41
C GLU A 157 -18.93 -11.71 0.83
N VAL A 158 -18.98 -11.00 -0.29
CA VAL A 158 -17.81 -10.36 -0.91
C VAL A 158 -17.29 -9.24 -0.02
N ARG A 159 -18.20 -8.39 0.47
CA ARG A 159 -17.85 -7.30 1.42
C ARG A 159 -17.26 -7.85 2.71
N CYS A 160 -17.88 -8.87 3.30
CA CYS A 160 -17.37 -9.53 4.51
C CYS A 160 -15.97 -10.10 4.28
N ALA A 161 -15.72 -10.75 3.13
CA ALA A 161 -14.40 -11.28 2.80
C ALA A 161 -13.35 -10.17 2.65
N ALA A 162 -13.67 -9.09 1.92
CA ALA A 162 -12.78 -7.94 1.75
C ALA A 162 -12.46 -7.26 3.08
N ALA A 163 -13.49 -6.94 3.88
CA ALA A 163 -13.35 -6.34 5.20
C ALA A 163 -12.47 -7.21 6.13
N ALA A 164 -12.67 -8.53 6.12
CA ALA A 164 -11.89 -9.45 6.94
C ALA A 164 -10.41 -9.50 6.51
N ILE A 165 -10.12 -9.49 5.20
CA ILE A 165 -8.74 -9.43 4.68
C ILE A 165 -8.06 -8.13 5.11
N ILE A 166 -8.72 -6.98 4.93
CA ILE A 166 -8.20 -5.67 5.35
C ILE A 166 -7.98 -5.63 6.87
N ALA A 167 -8.88 -6.21 7.66
CA ALA A 167 -8.73 -6.30 9.11
C ALA A 167 -7.47 -7.09 9.52
N VAL A 168 -7.20 -8.23 8.87
CA VAL A 168 -5.95 -8.99 9.10
C VAL A 168 -4.74 -8.15 8.72
N PHE A 169 -4.75 -7.49 7.55
CA PHE A 169 -3.63 -6.67 7.10
C PHE A 169 -3.27 -5.54 8.05
N THR A 170 -4.26 -4.74 8.39
CA THR A 170 -4.11 -3.59 9.28
C THR A 170 -3.68 -4.01 10.69
N THR A 171 -4.19 -5.14 11.19
CA THR A 171 -3.83 -5.69 12.50
C THR A 171 -2.39 -6.20 12.51
N VAL A 172 -1.99 -6.98 11.50
CA VAL A 172 -0.63 -7.55 11.41
C VAL A 172 0.42 -6.44 11.24
N VAL A 173 0.18 -5.45 10.37
CA VAL A 173 1.10 -4.32 10.20
C VAL A 173 1.24 -3.49 11.49
N ARG A 174 0.14 -3.31 12.24
CA ARG A 174 0.20 -2.64 13.53
C ARG A 174 1.04 -3.42 14.54
N TYR A 175 0.76 -4.71 14.70
CA TYR A 175 1.52 -5.60 15.58
C TYR A 175 3.01 -5.57 15.24
N TRP A 176 3.33 -5.65 13.95
CA TRP A 176 4.69 -5.59 13.46
C TRP A 176 5.41 -4.29 13.84
N VAL A 177 4.74 -3.14 13.70
CA VAL A 177 5.31 -1.83 14.11
C VAL A 177 5.48 -1.71 15.62
N GLU A 178 4.52 -2.20 16.40
CA GLU A 178 4.60 -2.23 17.87
C GLU A 178 5.79 -3.08 18.34
N GLY A 179 6.08 -4.17 17.64
CA GLY A 179 7.27 -5.01 17.83
C GLY A 179 8.56 -4.47 17.19
N GLY A 180 8.60 -3.21 16.76
CA GLY A 180 9.80 -2.59 16.15
C GLY A 180 10.17 -3.14 14.77
N GLY A 181 9.31 -3.95 14.18
CA GLY A 181 9.52 -4.58 12.89
C GLY A 181 10.44 -5.79 12.90
N GLU A 182 10.77 -6.36 14.06
CA GLU A 182 11.80 -7.40 14.19
C GLU A 182 11.52 -8.67 13.37
N GLU A 183 10.25 -9.06 13.23
CA GLU A 183 9.84 -10.19 12.37
C GLU A 183 9.73 -9.78 10.88
N GLU A 184 9.80 -10.76 9.99
CA GLU A 184 9.50 -10.54 8.57
C GLU A 184 7.98 -10.37 8.37
N LEU A 185 7.55 -9.24 7.81
CA LEU A 185 6.13 -8.93 7.64
C LEU A 185 5.40 -9.97 6.77
N ALA A 186 6.09 -10.49 5.74
CA ALA A 186 5.54 -11.55 4.89
C ALA A 186 5.26 -12.83 5.69
N GLU A 187 6.15 -13.22 6.60
CA GLU A 187 5.97 -14.41 7.45
C GLU A 187 4.81 -14.22 8.43
N LEU A 188 4.61 -13.01 8.97
CA LEU A 188 3.45 -12.69 9.79
C LEU A 188 2.14 -12.87 9.00
N TYR A 189 2.08 -12.37 7.77
CA TYR A 189 0.90 -12.60 6.91
C TYR A 189 0.69 -14.06 6.60
N GLU A 190 1.75 -14.81 6.26
CA GLU A 190 1.67 -16.24 6.00
C GLU A 190 1.13 -17.03 7.19
N ARG A 191 1.49 -16.61 8.42
CA ARG A 191 1.04 -17.24 9.66
C ARG A 191 -0.42 -16.90 10.00
N HIS A 192 -0.89 -15.69 9.69
CA HIS A 192 -2.16 -15.17 10.21
C HIS A 192 -3.31 -15.08 9.20
N LEU A 193 -3.05 -14.93 7.90
CA LEU A 193 -4.10 -15.00 6.87
C LEU A 193 -4.90 -16.32 6.86
N PRO A 194 -4.30 -17.50 7.12
CA PRO A 194 -5.05 -18.76 7.16
C PRO A 194 -6.21 -18.78 8.17
N LEU A 195 -6.18 -17.94 9.22
CA LEU A 195 -7.29 -17.80 10.19
C LEU A 195 -8.63 -17.48 9.52
N LEU A 196 -8.60 -16.79 8.37
CA LEU A 196 -9.80 -16.47 7.58
C LEU A 196 -10.49 -17.72 6.99
N THR A 197 -9.77 -18.84 6.89
CA THR A 197 -10.29 -20.11 6.35
C THR A 197 -10.47 -21.17 7.42
N THR A 198 -9.54 -21.24 8.39
CA THR A 198 -9.56 -22.25 9.45
C THR A 198 -10.49 -21.88 10.61
N GLY A 199 -10.84 -20.59 10.73
CA GLY A 199 -11.56 -20.04 11.89
C GLY A 199 -10.66 -19.85 13.10
N PHE A 200 -11.26 -19.35 14.20
CA PHE A 200 -10.60 -19.06 15.47
C PHE A 200 -10.82 -20.22 16.45
N ALA A 201 -9.77 -20.98 16.73
CA ALA A 201 -9.81 -22.17 17.60
C ALA A 201 -8.97 -22.02 18.89
N PHE A 202 -8.63 -20.79 19.25
CA PHE A 202 -7.92 -20.47 20.50
C PHE A 202 -8.86 -20.40 21.70
#